data_AF-A0A358N861-F1
#
_entry.id   AF-A0A358N861-F1
#
_cell.length_a   1.000
_cell.length_b   1.000
_cell.length_c   1.000
_cell.angle_alpha   90.00
_cell.angle_beta   90.00
_cell.angle_gamma   90.00
#
_symmetry.space_group_name_H-M   'P 1'
#
loop_
_entity.id
_entity.type
_entity.pdbx_description
1 polymer ?
#
loop_
_entity_poly.entity_id
_entity_poly.type
_entity_poly.pdbx_seq_one_letter_code
_entity_poly.pdbx_strand_id
1 'polypeptide(L)'
;MCAESRCRTVMITARRFRGSVGTRVGFPSLKRRDEVRNSEDHLVSLACLFCSEWCEMSYTTIDVHGRGRTFQFTLTATVLLMGMASSSVLFSGEREPIQIGGRNAFVIMPPVSSRVKGPMPWVWYAPTLGNRHPSRDEQWMIHRLHAAGIAIAGVDVGESYGSPKGVRVYHEFYREVTDERGFHTKPVLLARSRGGLMLYSWAVSHPDCVGGIAGIYPVCNIASYPGVERASAAFDLTAEQLEESLTKYNPVDNLRPLAKARVPIFHIQGDSDNVVPHEANSGLLAARYKALGGPVEIELISGQGHNMWRGWFESETLTQFMVKHALGN
;
A
#
# COMPACT_ATOMS: atom_id res chain seq x y z
N MET A 1 10.43 -24.86 -5.46
CA MET A 1 11.78 -24.29 -5.24
C MET A 1 11.99 -23.18 -6.27
N CYS A 2 11.68 -21.92 -5.92
CA CYS A 2 12.14 -20.77 -6.72
C CYS A 2 13.68 -20.72 -6.56
N ALA A 3 14.42 -20.63 -7.66
CA ALA A 3 15.86 -20.88 -7.66
C ALA A 3 16.66 -19.77 -6.94
N GLU A 4 17.47 -20.16 -5.95
CA GLU A 4 18.46 -19.30 -5.28
C GLU A 4 19.62 -18.97 -6.23
N SER A 5 19.77 -17.69 -6.57
CA SER A 5 20.96 -17.17 -7.24
C SER A 5 22.04 -16.85 -6.20
N ARG A 6 23.14 -17.59 -6.24
CA ARG A 6 24.28 -17.50 -5.31
C ARG A 6 24.93 -16.10 -5.37
N CYS A 7 24.80 -15.33 -4.29
CA CYS A 7 25.56 -14.10 -4.10
C CYS A 7 26.92 -14.44 -3.48
N ARG A 8 28.02 -14.15 -4.19
CA ARG A 8 29.38 -14.30 -3.66
C ARG A 8 29.68 -13.16 -2.68
N THR A 9 29.92 -13.50 -1.42
CA THR A 9 30.40 -12.60 -0.37
C THR A 9 31.78 -12.05 -0.75
N VAL A 10 31.89 -10.73 -0.99
CA VAL A 10 33.17 -10.03 -1.04
C VAL A 10 33.45 -9.48 0.36
N MET A 11 34.41 -10.08 1.07
CA MET A 11 34.91 -9.54 2.33
C MET A 11 35.68 -8.24 2.05
N ILE A 12 35.14 -7.10 2.48
CA ILE A 12 35.88 -5.84 2.55
C ILE A 12 36.44 -5.70 3.96
N THR A 13 37.75 -5.91 4.11
CA THR A 13 38.50 -5.63 5.33
C THR A 13 38.61 -4.12 5.55
N ALA A 14 37.99 -3.61 6.62
CA ALA A 14 38.12 -2.21 7.04
C ALA A 14 39.47 -1.97 7.73
N ARG A 15 40.32 -1.13 7.13
CA ARG A 15 41.55 -0.60 7.76
C ARG A 15 41.18 0.58 8.67
N ARG A 16 41.54 0.47 9.96
CA ARG A 16 41.53 1.56 10.95
C ARG A 16 42.51 2.66 10.54
N PHE A 17 42.02 3.90 10.41
CA PHE A 17 42.87 5.09 10.47
C PHE A 17 42.68 5.78 11.83
N ARG A 18 43.78 5.94 12.57
CA ARG A 18 43.90 6.85 13.72
C ARG A 18 44.42 8.20 13.21
N GLY A 19 43.79 9.29 13.62
CA GLY A 19 44.28 10.66 13.44
C GLY A 19 43.68 11.56 14.51
N SER A 20 44.54 12.29 15.22
CA SER A 20 44.26 13.04 16.44
C SER A 20 44.31 14.56 16.23
N VAL A 21 43.35 15.26 16.85
CA VAL A 21 43.38 16.62 17.46
C VAL A 21 43.57 17.86 16.56
N GLY A 22 42.69 18.85 16.77
CA GLY A 22 42.89 20.25 16.38
C GLY A 22 41.65 21.14 16.54
N THR A 23 41.50 21.78 17.71
CA THR A 23 40.52 22.83 18.08
C THR A 23 40.57 24.10 17.21
N ARG A 24 39.41 24.73 16.95
CA ARG A 24 39.18 26.19 17.20
C ARG A 24 37.72 26.61 17.01
N VAL A 25 37.31 27.50 17.90
CA VAL A 25 36.02 28.18 18.06
C VAL A 25 35.94 29.39 17.12
N GLY A 26 34.73 29.73 16.64
CA GLY A 26 34.45 31.00 15.97
C GLY A 26 32.95 31.23 15.72
N PHE A 27 32.32 32.04 16.56
CA PHE A 27 31.03 32.70 16.29
C PHE A 27 31.27 34.04 15.57
N PRO A 28 30.32 34.50 14.75
CA PRO A 28 30.09 35.94 14.61
C PRO A 28 28.67 36.35 15.03
N SER A 29 28.66 37.39 15.86
CA SER A 29 27.51 38.19 16.29
C SER A 29 26.92 39.04 15.16
N LEU A 30 25.62 39.35 15.22
CA LEU A 30 25.09 40.62 14.72
C LEU A 30 23.79 41.08 15.42
N LYS A 31 23.98 42.12 16.23
CA LYS A 31 23.18 43.33 16.51
C LYS A 31 21.65 43.27 16.70
N ARG A 32 21.24 43.68 17.90
CA ARG A 32 19.95 44.31 18.23
C ARG A 32 19.80 45.68 17.56
N ARG A 33 18.57 46.02 17.16
CA ARG A 33 18.00 47.36 17.27
C ARG A 33 16.55 47.20 17.74
N ASP A 34 16.24 47.90 18.82
CA ASP A 34 14.89 48.11 19.34
C ASP A 34 14.19 49.18 18.49
N GLU A 35 12.89 49.00 18.22
CA GLU A 35 11.93 50.11 18.20
C GLU A 35 10.50 49.58 18.33
N VAL A 36 9.82 50.09 19.36
CA VAL A 36 8.42 49.85 19.71
C VAL A 36 7.57 50.93 19.03
N ARG A 37 6.48 50.54 18.36
CA ARG A 37 5.32 51.42 18.18
C ARG A 37 4.03 50.64 17.95
N ASN A 38 3.04 50.97 18.78
CA ASN A 38 1.65 50.51 18.75
C ASN A 38 0.94 50.82 17.43
N SER A 39 0.10 49.88 16.99
CA SER A 39 -1.23 50.19 16.45
C SER A 39 -2.10 48.93 16.51
N GLU A 40 -3.20 49.03 17.26
CA GLU A 40 -4.34 48.12 17.23
C GLU A 40 -4.97 48.15 15.83
N ASP A 41 -5.27 46.99 15.24
CA ASP A 41 -6.60 46.60 14.75
C ASP A 41 -6.57 45.47 13.71
N HIS A 42 -7.58 44.61 13.84
CA HIS A 42 -8.07 43.59 12.91
C HIS A 42 -7.25 42.30 12.70
N LEU A 43 -7.56 41.27 13.50
CA LEU A 43 -7.64 39.90 12.99
C LEU A 43 -8.93 39.20 13.39
N VAL A 44 -9.70 38.96 12.33
CA VAL A 44 -10.84 38.07 12.19
C VAL A 44 -10.47 36.64 12.62
N SER A 45 -11.28 36.10 13.53
CA SER A 45 -11.72 34.71 13.66
C SER A 45 -10.84 33.60 13.05
N LEU A 46 -10.14 32.86 13.92
CA LEU A 46 -9.90 31.43 13.75
C LEU A 46 -10.34 30.71 15.02
N ALA A 47 -11.66 30.62 15.20
CA ALA A 47 -12.24 29.64 16.10
C ALA A 47 -12.18 28.27 15.41
N CYS A 48 -11.31 27.40 15.92
CA CYS A 48 -11.42 25.96 15.71
C CYS A 48 -12.78 25.49 16.22
N LEU A 49 -13.72 25.26 15.30
CA LEU A 49 -14.92 24.49 15.55
C LEU A 49 -14.52 23.01 15.67
N PHE A 50 -14.05 22.63 16.86
CA PHE A 50 -14.31 21.28 17.36
C PHE A 50 -15.77 21.25 17.77
N CYS A 51 -16.58 20.54 16.99
CA CYS A 51 -17.94 20.20 17.36
C CYS A 51 -17.86 19.15 18.49
N SER A 52 -18.05 19.58 19.73
CA SER A 52 -18.37 18.68 20.84
C SER A 52 -19.76 19.04 21.33
N GLU A 53 -20.70 18.11 21.12
CA GLU A 53 -22.05 18.15 21.65
C GLU A 53 -21.99 18.36 23.17
N TRP A 54 -22.72 19.38 23.64
CA TRP A 54 -22.92 19.67 25.03
C TRP A 54 -23.82 18.58 25.64
N CYS A 55 -23.27 17.73 26.50
CA CYS A 55 -24.09 16.94 27.42
C CYS A 55 -24.35 17.81 28.66
N GLU A 56 -25.50 18.47 28.72
CA GLU A 56 -25.98 19.10 29.95
C GLU A 56 -26.24 18.02 31.01
N MET A 57 -25.35 17.91 32.00
CA MET A 57 -25.68 17.23 33.25
C MET A 57 -26.42 18.19 34.17
N SER A 58 -27.72 17.98 34.31
CA SER A 58 -28.50 18.62 35.37
C SER A 58 -28.13 18.01 36.72
N TYR A 59 -27.79 18.85 37.70
CA TYR A 59 -27.67 18.41 39.10
C TYR A 59 -28.80 19.04 39.92
N THR A 60 -29.45 18.23 40.75
CA THR A 60 -30.43 18.67 41.74
C THR A 60 -29.71 18.90 43.07
N THR A 61 -29.69 20.13 43.56
CA THR A 61 -29.20 20.45 44.91
C THR A 61 -30.21 19.97 45.93
N ILE A 62 -29.84 19.03 46.81
CA ILE A 62 -30.63 18.70 48.00
C ILE A 62 -30.07 19.51 49.16
N ASP A 63 -30.83 20.51 49.60
CA ASP A 63 -30.51 21.32 50.77
C ASP A 63 -30.96 20.56 52.03
N VAL A 64 -30.00 20.18 52.90
CA VAL A 64 -30.30 19.55 54.19
C VAL A 64 -29.87 20.49 55.31
N HIS A 65 -30.83 21.21 55.87
CA HIS A 65 -30.64 21.98 57.10
C HIS A 65 -30.54 21.02 58.30
N GLY A 66 -29.33 20.81 58.82
CA GLY A 66 -29.08 19.99 60.01
C GLY A 66 -27.89 20.52 60.81
N ARG A 67 -28.16 21.03 62.02
CA ARG A 67 -27.15 21.43 63.00
C ARG A 67 -26.26 20.23 63.39
N GLY A 68 -24.95 20.43 63.29
CA GLY A 68 -23.96 19.76 64.14
C GLY A 68 -23.17 18.64 63.46
N ARG A 69 -21.84 18.76 63.58
CA ARG A 69 -20.76 17.83 63.19
C ARG A 69 -20.39 17.84 61.70
N THR A 70 -19.25 18.48 61.43
CA THR A 70 -18.50 18.41 60.18
C THR A 70 -18.04 16.98 59.92
N PHE A 71 -18.61 16.33 58.90
CA PHE A 71 -18.05 15.12 58.31
C PHE A 71 -17.29 15.51 57.05
N GLN A 72 -15.98 15.25 57.06
CA GLN A 72 -15.10 15.50 55.93
C GLN A 72 -15.19 14.30 54.99
N PHE A 73 -16.05 14.38 53.97
CA PHE A 73 -16.12 13.37 52.93
C PHE A 73 -14.98 13.61 51.93
N THR A 74 -13.96 12.76 51.96
CA THR A 74 -12.93 12.74 50.92
C THR A 74 -13.54 12.11 49.67
N LEU A 75 -13.93 12.95 48.70
CA LEU A 75 -14.40 12.49 47.40
C LEU A 75 -13.16 12.11 46.57
N THR A 76 -12.79 10.82 46.57
CA THR A 76 -11.81 10.30 45.62
C THR A 76 -12.43 10.29 44.23
N ALA A 77 -12.11 11.30 43.43
CA ALA A 77 -12.44 11.32 42.01
C ALA A 77 -11.55 10.31 41.29
N THR A 78 -12.07 9.11 41.05
CA THR A 78 -11.44 8.14 40.17
C THR A 78 -11.57 8.67 38.74
N VAL A 79 -10.53 9.33 38.24
CA VAL A 79 -10.44 9.69 36.82
C VAL A 79 -10.18 8.40 36.06
N LEU A 80 -11.25 7.78 35.55
CA LEU A 80 -11.14 6.75 34.55
C LEU A 80 -10.60 7.42 33.29
N LEU A 81 -9.29 7.33 33.04
CA LEU A 81 -8.76 7.59 31.70
C LEU A 81 -9.29 6.48 30.79
N MET A 82 -10.48 6.71 30.25
CA MET A 82 -10.91 6.03 29.04
C MET A 82 -9.94 6.48 27.96
N GLY A 83 -8.92 5.66 27.70
CA GLY A 83 -8.02 5.87 26.59
C GLY A 83 -8.89 6.09 25.35
N MET A 84 -8.67 7.20 24.66
CA MET A 84 -9.23 7.38 23.33
C MET A 84 -8.59 6.31 22.45
N ALA A 85 -9.21 5.14 22.42
CA ALA A 85 -9.02 4.22 21.32
C ALA A 85 -9.43 5.03 20.09
N SER A 86 -8.44 5.46 19.30
CA SER A 86 -8.73 5.82 17.92
C SER A 86 -9.59 4.71 17.37
N SER A 87 -10.77 5.06 16.85
CA SER A 87 -11.69 4.13 16.22
C SER A 87 -11.06 3.56 14.95
N SER A 88 -10.07 2.68 15.09
CA SER A 88 -9.57 1.82 14.04
C SER A 88 -10.51 0.62 13.94
N VAL A 89 -11.78 0.89 13.63
CA VAL A 89 -12.70 -0.15 13.16
C VAL A 89 -12.40 -0.36 11.68
N LEU A 90 -11.29 -1.02 11.37
CA LEU A 90 -10.86 -1.22 9.98
C LEU A 90 -10.20 -2.60 9.85
N PHE A 91 -10.82 -3.46 9.05
CA PHE A 91 -10.44 -4.85 8.72
C PHE A 91 -10.75 -5.90 9.81
N SER A 92 -11.17 -7.10 9.39
CA SER A 92 -11.37 -8.26 10.28
C SER A 92 -10.07 -8.86 10.81
N GLY A 93 -8.93 -8.27 10.46
CA GLY A 93 -7.60 -8.59 10.96
C GLY A 93 -6.80 -7.31 11.19
N GLU A 94 -5.93 -7.31 12.20
CA GLU A 94 -5.08 -6.15 12.51
C GLU A 94 -4.03 -5.95 11.41
N ARG A 95 -3.85 -4.69 10.98
CA ARG A 95 -2.79 -4.31 10.05
C ARG A 95 -1.47 -4.20 10.80
N GLU A 96 -0.62 -5.21 10.67
CA GLU A 96 0.75 -5.22 11.18
C GLU A 96 1.65 -4.36 10.28
N PRO A 97 2.20 -3.23 10.77
CA PRO A 97 3.20 -2.47 10.03
C PRO A 97 4.56 -3.18 10.08
N ILE A 98 5.23 -3.28 8.94
CA ILE A 98 6.59 -3.84 8.81
C ILE A 98 7.48 -2.88 8.01
N GLN A 99 8.80 -3.11 8.03
CA GLN A 99 9.77 -2.27 7.32
C GLN A 99 10.61 -3.11 6.36
N ILE A 100 10.71 -2.66 5.11
CA ILE A 100 11.56 -3.28 4.08
C ILE A 100 12.55 -2.24 3.59
N GLY A 101 13.82 -2.35 3.97
CA GLY A 101 14.85 -1.38 3.55
C GLY A 101 14.49 0.07 3.89
N GLY A 102 13.84 0.32 5.03
CA GLY A 102 13.37 1.64 5.46
C GLY A 102 12.07 2.11 4.79
N ARG A 103 11.37 1.23 4.07
CA ARG A 103 10.07 1.50 3.44
C ARG A 103 8.95 0.83 4.21
N ASN A 104 7.84 1.56 4.32
CA ASN A 104 6.63 1.06 4.95
C ASN A 104 6.06 -0.12 4.16
N ALA A 105 5.79 -1.19 4.86
CA ALA A 105 5.06 -2.33 4.37
C ALA A 105 4.04 -2.75 5.42
N PHE A 106 3.16 -3.67 5.03
CA PHE A 106 2.17 -4.19 5.96
C PHE A 106 1.85 -5.65 5.66
N VAL A 107 1.34 -6.31 6.68
CA VAL A 107 0.66 -7.60 6.61
C VAL A 107 -0.67 -7.46 7.34
N ILE A 108 -1.74 -7.99 6.75
CA ILE A 108 -3.06 -8.13 7.37
C ILE A 108 -3.36 -9.63 7.38
N MET A 109 -3.35 -10.21 8.58
CA MET A 109 -3.56 -11.64 8.75
C MET A 109 -5.05 -11.97 8.85
N PRO A 110 -5.50 -13.11 8.30
CA PRO A 110 -6.83 -13.61 8.58
C PRO A 110 -6.96 -14.00 10.07
N PRO A 111 -8.20 -13.97 10.62
CA PRO A 111 -8.48 -14.48 11.96
C PRO A 111 -7.91 -15.88 12.17
N VAL A 112 -7.42 -16.17 13.38
CA VAL A 112 -6.84 -17.49 13.71
C VAL A 112 -7.80 -18.64 13.36
N SER A 113 -9.11 -18.43 13.55
CA SER A 113 -10.16 -19.42 13.28
C SER A 113 -10.34 -19.79 11.80
N SER A 114 -9.92 -18.93 10.86
CA SER A 114 -10.04 -19.19 9.42
C SER A 114 -8.73 -19.59 8.75
N ARG A 115 -7.60 -19.58 9.48
CA ARG A 115 -6.29 -19.93 8.91
C ARG A 115 -6.25 -21.39 8.46
N VAL A 116 -5.74 -21.59 7.25
CA VAL A 116 -5.45 -22.93 6.72
C VAL A 116 -4.13 -23.47 7.25
N LYS A 117 -3.94 -24.79 7.21
CA LYS A 117 -2.67 -25.43 7.58
C LYS A 117 -1.62 -25.23 6.49
N GLY A 118 -0.36 -25.09 6.89
CA GLY A 118 0.78 -24.95 5.97
C GLY A 118 1.20 -23.49 5.75
N PRO A 119 1.97 -23.20 4.70
CA PRO A 119 2.37 -21.83 4.37
C PRO A 119 1.16 -20.92 4.17
N MET A 120 1.23 -19.68 4.66
CA MET A 120 0.11 -18.73 4.60
C MET A 120 -0.23 -18.35 3.16
N PRO A 121 -1.42 -18.68 2.63
CA PRO A 121 -1.90 -18.14 1.36
C PRO A 121 -2.04 -16.63 1.45
N TRP A 122 -1.74 -15.91 0.37
CA TRP A 122 -1.78 -14.45 0.43
C TRP A 122 -2.04 -13.76 -0.91
N VAL A 123 -2.62 -12.57 -0.79
CA VAL A 123 -2.79 -11.60 -1.87
C VAL A 123 -1.80 -10.45 -1.67
N TRP A 124 -1.04 -10.14 -2.71
CA TRP A 124 -0.11 -9.02 -2.73
C TRP A 124 -0.77 -7.80 -3.36
N TYR A 125 -1.06 -6.80 -2.53
CA TYR A 125 -1.74 -5.57 -2.96
C TYR A 125 -0.75 -4.51 -3.46
N ALA A 126 -1.06 -3.86 -4.59
CA ALA A 126 -0.41 -2.62 -5.01
C ALA A 126 -1.40 -1.68 -5.74
N PRO A 127 -1.20 -0.35 -5.65
CA PRO A 127 -0.10 0.36 -4.99
C PRO A 127 -0.41 0.64 -3.52
N THR A 128 0.61 0.88 -2.71
CA THR A 128 0.50 1.06 -1.24
C THR A 128 0.95 2.45 -0.76
N LEU A 129 0.96 3.41 -1.68
CA LEU A 129 1.55 4.74 -1.49
C LEU A 129 0.94 5.50 -0.30
N GLY A 130 1.80 5.91 0.63
CA GLY A 130 1.43 6.83 1.71
C GLY A 130 0.43 6.27 2.73
N ASN A 131 0.53 4.97 3.08
CA ASN A 131 -0.31 4.25 4.06
C ASN A 131 -1.84 4.25 3.77
N ARG A 132 -2.29 4.76 2.62
CA ARG A 132 -3.72 4.91 2.29
C ARG A 132 -4.39 3.62 1.83
N HIS A 133 -3.61 2.67 1.31
CA HIS A 133 -4.13 1.45 0.71
C HIS A 133 -3.59 0.18 1.42
N PRO A 134 -4.36 -0.92 1.42
CA PRO A 134 -5.80 -0.98 1.09
C PRO A 134 -6.62 -0.08 2.03
N SER A 135 -7.77 0.40 1.55
CA SER A 135 -8.67 1.32 2.26
C SER A 135 -9.94 0.58 2.74
N ARG A 136 -10.90 1.33 3.28
CA ARG A 136 -12.22 0.80 3.65
C ARG A 136 -13.01 0.30 2.43
N ASP A 137 -12.74 0.81 1.24
CA ASP A 137 -13.47 0.43 0.03
C ASP A 137 -13.25 -1.06 -0.30
N GLU A 138 -12.02 -1.56 -0.09
CA GLU A 138 -11.69 -2.98 -0.27
C GLU A 138 -12.19 -3.88 0.86
N GLN A 139 -12.79 -3.36 1.93
CA GLN A 139 -13.12 -4.14 3.12
C GLN A 139 -13.98 -5.39 2.81
N TRP A 140 -14.91 -5.28 1.86
CA TRP A 140 -15.77 -6.39 1.47
C TRP A 140 -14.98 -7.59 0.91
N MET A 141 -14.03 -7.35 0.01
CA MET A 141 -13.21 -8.42 -0.59
C MET A 141 -12.20 -8.94 0.44
N ILE A 142 -11.64 -8.05 1.26
CA ILE A 142 -10.70 -8.41 2.31
C ILE A 142 -11.37 -9.36 3.33
N HIS A 143 -12.61 -9.08 3.72
CA HIS A 143 -13.37 -9.96 4.60
C HIS A 143 -13.58 -11.37 3.99
N ARG A 144 -13.84 -11.46 2.68
CA ARG A 144 -13.98 -12.74 1.98
C ARG A 144 -12.66 -13.49 1.85
N LEU A 145 -11.58 -12.80 1.51
CA LEU A 145 -10.22 -13.36 1.50
C LEU A 145 -9.86 -13.91 2.89
N HIS A 146 -10.10 -13.13 3.94
CA HIS A 146 -9.85 -13.56 5.31
C HIS A 146 -10.71 -14.75 5.73
N ALA A 147 -11.99 -14.79 5.33
CA ALA A 147 -12.88 -15.92 5.59
C ALA A 147 -12.37 -17.21 4.91
N ALA A 148 -11.68 -17.09 3.78
CA ALA A 148 -10.99 -18.19 3.10
C ALA A 148 -9.58 -18.50 3.65
N GLY A 149 -9.14 -17.78 4.70
CA GLY A 149 -7.83 -18.01 5.34
C GLY A 149 -6.65 -17.40 4.59
N ILE A 150 -6.89 -16.37 3.77
CA ILE A 150 -5.87 -15.72 2.92
C ILE A 150 -5.45 -14.40 3.56
N ALA A 151 -4.15 -14.16 3.70
CA ALA A 151 -3.59 -12.90 4.17
C ALA A 151 -3.49 -11.85 3.05
N ILE A 152 -3.31 -10.59 3.42
CA ILE A 152 -3.06 -9.50 2.47
C ILE A 152 -1.80 -8.78 2.89
N ALA A 153 -0.91 -8.51 1.95
CA ALA A 153 0.32 -7.81 2.26
C ALA A 153 0.75 -6.87 1.12
N GLY A 154 1.59 -5.89 1.42
CA GLY A 154 2.16 -5.00 0.42
C GLY A 154 3.22 -4.07 0.99
N VAL A 155 4.00 -3.45 0.10
CA VAL A 155 5.11 -2.55 0.45
C VAL A 155 5.08 -1.29 -0.40
N ASP A 156 5.39 -0.15 0.21
CA ASP A 156 5.47 1.17 -0.44
C ASP A 156 6.79 1.31 -1.22
N VAL A 157 6.71 1.13 -2.53
CA VAL A 157 7.83 1.30 -3.46
C VAL A 157 7.96 2.72 -4.01
N GLY A 158 7.18 3.68 -3.51
CA GLY A 158 7.07 5.03 -4.07
C GLY A 158 6.46 5.04 -5.47
N GLU A 159 6.44 6.21 -6.11
CA GLU A 159 6.00 6.41 -7.50
C GLU A 159 7.00 5.78 -8.48
N SER A 160 7.14 4.44 -8.42
CA SER A 160 8.16 3.71 -9.16
C SER A 160 7.75 3.38 -10.59
N TYR A 161 6.45 3.35 -10.90
CA TYR A 161 5.91 2.99 -12.21
C TYR A 161 6.46 1.66 -12.79
N GLY A 162 6.87 0.73 -11.94
CA GLY A 162 7.49 -0.54 -12.36
C GLY A 162 8.99 -0.46 -12.65
N SER A 163 9.66 0.63 -12.24
CA SER A 163 11.09 0.81 -12.48
C SER A 163 11.96 -0.26 -11.83
N PRO A 164 13.19 -0.49 -12.34
CA PRO A 164 14.11 -1.47 -11.76
C PRO A 164 14.38 -1.26 -10.27
N LYS A 165 14.40 -0.01 -9.79
CA LYS A 165 14.51 0.30 -8.36
C LYS A 165 13.29 -0.20 -7.57
N GLY A 166 12.08 0.06 -8.06
CA GLY A 166 10.84 -0.44 -7.45
C GLY A 166 10.75 -1.96 -7.43
N VAL A 167 11.10 -2.61 -8.55
CA VAL A 167 11.11 -4.08 -8.67
C VAL A 167 12.04 -4.73 -7.64
N ARG A 168 13.21 -4.14 -7.37
CA ARG A 168 14.12 -4.66 -6.33
C ARG A 168 13.50 -4.63 -4.94
N VAL A 169 12.86 -3.52 -4.56
CA VAL A 169 12.16 -3.41 -3.27
C VAL A 169 11.03 -4.43 -3.15
N TYR A 170 10.25 -4.63 -4.23
CA TYR A 170 9.24 -5.68 -4.23
C TYR A 170 9.85 -7.07 -4.05
N HIS A 171 10.98 -7.36 -4.69
CA HIS A 171 11.66 -8.63 -4.51
C HIS A 171 12.19 -8.83 -3.08
N GLU A 172 12.73 -7.78 -2.44
CA GLU A 172 13.12 -7.82 -1.03
C GLU A 172 11.91 -8.09 -0.11
N PHE A 173 10.78 -7.42 -0.35
CA PHE A 173 9.55 -7.66 0.39
C PHE A 173 9.02 -9.09 0.19
N TYR A 174 9.02 -9.59 -1.06
CA TYR A 174 8.63 -10.98 -1.36
C TYR A 174 9.44 -11.96 -0.51
N ARG A 175 10.77 -11.80 -0.47
CA ARG A 175 11.65 -12.67 0.33
C ARG A 175 11.35 -12.58 1.82
N GLU A 176 11.16 -11.39 2.37
CA GLU A 176 10.78 -11.21 3.77
C GLU A 176 9.51 -12.01 4.10
N VAL A 177 8.46 -11.89 3.28
CA VAL A 177 7.19 -12.58 3.60
C VAL A 177 7.25 -14.08 3.35
N THR A 178 7.97 -14.56 2.33
CA THR A 178 8.04 -16.00 2.03
C THR A 178 9.05 -16.73 2.90
N ASP A 179 10.24 -16.17 3.09
CA ASP A 179 11.37 -16.85 3.71
C ASP A 179 11.28 -16.76 5.24
N GLU A 180 10.96 -15.57 5.78
CA GLU A 180 10.98 -15.32 7.23
C GLU A 180 9.60 -15.49 7.89
N ARG A 181 8.51 -15.25 7.14
CA ARG A 181 7.14 -15.28 7.68
C ARG A 181 6.33 -16.52 7.27
N GLY A 182 6.91 -17.40 6.45
CA GLY A 182 6.30 -18.66 6.05
C GLY A 182 5.09 -18.50 5.12
N PHE A 183 5.06 -17.45 4.31
CA PHE A 183 4.00 -17.26 3.31
C PHE A 183 4.25 -18.17 2.10
N HIS A 184 3.17 -18.53 1.42
CA HIS A 184 3.25 -19.34 0.21
C HIS A 184 4.08 -18.64 -0.88
N THR A 185 4.94 -19.37 -1.61
CA THR A 185 5.86 -18.77 -2.60
C THR A 185 5.20 -18.30 -3.90
N LYS A 186 3.88 -18.42 -4.00
CA LYS A 186 3.09 -18.01 -5.18
C LYS A 186 1.88 -17.18 -4.73
N PRO A 187 2.07 -15.90 -4.38
CA PRO A 187 0.95 -14.98 -4.14
C PRO A 187 0.05 -14.83 -5.34
N VAL A 188 -1.20 -14.42 -5.10
CA VAL A 188 -1.99 -13.73 -6.12
C VAL A 188 -1.69 -12.24 -6.05
N LEU A 189 -1.33 -11.65 -7.17
CA LEU A 189 -1.03 -10.21 -7.27
C LEU A 189 -2.33 -9.45 -7.51
N LEU A 190 -2.70 -8.51 -6.64
CA LEU A 190 -3.84 -7.61 -6.82
C LEU A 190 -3.34 -6.24 -7.28
N ALA A 191 -3.41 -6.03 -8.59
CA ALA A 191 -3.00 -4.83 -9.29
C ALA A 191 -4.16 -3.85 -9.44
N ARG A 192 -4.16 -2.78 -8.65
CA ARG A 192 -5.14 -1.69 -8.78
C ARG A 192 -4.52 -0.49 -9.49
N SER A 193 -5.15 0.03 -10.56
CA SER A 193 -4.67 1.24 -11.25
C SER A 193 -3.15 1.15 -11.56
N ARG A 194 -2.34 2.17 -11.25
CA ARG A 194 -0.87 2.15 -11.43
C ARG A 194 -0.12 1.01 -10.72
N GLY A 195 -0.76 0.35 -9.75
CA GLY A 195 -0.28 -0.90 -9.16
C GLY A 195 -0.08 -2.01 -10.18
N GLY A 196 -0.75 -1.93 -11.34
CA GLY A 196 -0.52 -2.78 -12.50
C GLY A 196 0.92 -2.74 -12.97
N LEU A 197 1.44 -1.57 -13.37
CA LEU A 197 2.85 -1.44 -13.81
C LEU A 197 3.82 -2.00 -12.78
N MET A 198 3.56 -1.67 -11.51
CA MET A 198 4.34 -2.09 -10.36
C MET A 198 4.42 -3.63 -10.22
N LEU A 199 3.29 -4.31 -10.12
CA LEU A 199 3.25 -5.76 -9.91
C LEU A 199 3.59 -6.54 -11.17
N TYR A 200 3.14 -6.09 -12.35
CA TYR A 200 3.48 -6.75 -13.61
C TYR A 200 4.99 -6.70 -13.90
N SER A 201 5.67 -5.58 -13.62
CA SER A 201 7.12 -5.48 -13.82
C SER A 201 7.91 -6.44 -12.93
N TRP A 202 7.43 -6.69 -11.70
CA TRP A 202 8.01 -7.73 -10.84
C TRP A 202 7.67 -9.14 -11.37
N ALA A 203 6.41 -9.36 -11.75
CA ALA A 203 5.92 -10.67 -12.18
C ALA A 203 6.64 -11.19 -13.44
N VAL A 204 6.88 -10.34 -14.44
CA VAL A 204 7.56 -10.75 -15.68
C VAL A 204 8.98 -11.27 -15.46
N SER A 205 9.64 -10.82 -14.38
CA SER A 205 10.97 -11.28 -13.99
C SER A 205 10.95 -12.46 -13.01
N HIS A 206 9.79 -12.80 -12.44
CA HIS A 206 9.62 -13.86 -11.45
C HIS A 206 8.39 -14.76 -11.75
N PRO A 207 8.22 -15.24 -13.00
CA PRO A 207 6.96 -15.87 -13.42
C PRO A 207 6.61 -17.14 -12.63
N ASP A 208 7.62 -17.87 -12.15
CA ASP A 208 7.41 -19.11 -11.37
C ASP A 208 6.99 -18.86 -9.92
N CYS A 209 7.06 -17.62 -9.44
CA CYS A 209 6.68 -17.23 -8.08
C CYS A 209 5.34 -16.46 -8.06
N VAL A 210 4.49 -16.65 -9.08
CA VAL A 210 3.16 -16.01 -9.20
C VAL A 210 2.06 -17.08 -9.26
N GLY A 211 1.04 -16.95 -8.40
CA GLY A 211 -0.14 -17.83 -8.38
C GLY A 211 -1.23 -17.36 -9.35
N GLY A 212 -1.35 -16.06 -9.54
CA GLY A 212 -2.26 -15.41 -10.49
C GLY A 212 -2.17 -13.89 -10.39
N ILE A 213 -2.77 -13.18 -11.34
CA ILE A 213 -2.81 -11.71 -11.34
C ILE A 213 -4.27 -11.24 -11.48
N ALA A 214 -4.77 -10.64 -10.41
CA ALA A 214 -6.07 -9.99 -10.33
C ALA A 214 -5.90 -8.49 -10.60
N GLY A 215 -6.74 -7.90 -11.45
CA GLY A 215 -6.65 -6.49 -11.82
C GLY A 215 -7.94 -5.72 -11.54
N ILE A 216 -7.81 -4.54 -10.93
CA ILE A 216 -8.88 -3.53 -10.89
C ILE A 216 -8.39 -2.34 -11.71
N TYR A 217 -9.00 -2.14 -12.89
CA TYR A 217 -8.59 -1.14 -13.90
C TYR A 217 -7.06 -0.92 -13.98
N PRO A 218 -6.26 -1.99 -14.11
CA PRO A 218 -4.81 -1.89 -13.94
C PRO A 218 -4.16 -1.16 -15.11
N VAL A 219 -3.23 -0.27 -14.79
CA VAL A 219 -2.31 0.30 -15.78
C VAL A 219 -1.34 -0.80 -16.19
N CYS A 220 -1.34 -1.14 -17.46
CA CYS A 220 -0.50 -2.20 -18.01
C CYS A 220 0.60 -1.65 -18.92
N ASN A 221 0.44 -0.42 -19.40
CA ASN A 221 1.27 0.17 -20.44
C ASN A 221 1.78 1.55 -20.03
N ILE A 222 3.11 1.67 -19.84
CA ILE A 222 3.78 2.91 -19.44
C ILE A 222 3.47 4.06 -20.42
N ALA A 223 3.38 3.78 -21.72
CA ALA A 223 3.09 4.78 -22.74
C ALA A 223 1.66 5.34 -22.67
N SER A 224 0.72 4.60 -22.08
CA SER A 224 -0.67 5.07 -21.90
C SER A 224 -0.78 5.92 -20.63
N TYR A 225 -0.41 5.35 -19.50
CA TYR A 225 -0.32 6.04 -18.22
C TYR A 225 0.91 5.48 -17.48
N PRO A 226 1.73 6.29 -16.79
CA PRO A 226 1.59 7.74 -16.63
C PRO A 226 2.08 8.53 -17.86
N GLY A 227 2.53 7.87 -18.92
CA GLY A 227 3.27 8.46 -20.04
C GLY A 227 4.78 8.43 -19.79
N VAL A 228 5.55 8.31 -20.87
CA VAL A 228 7.02 8.19 -20.82
C VAL A 228 7.68 9.36 -20.08
N GLU A 229 7.25 10.59 -20.38
CA GLU A 229 7.75 11.82 -19.76
C GLU A 229 7.70 11.72 -18.23
N ARG A 230 6.52 11.40 -17.67
CA ARG A 230 6.30 11.32 -16.22
C ARG A 230 7.00 10.12 -15.59
N ALA A 231 7.14 9.01 -16.34
CA ALA A 231 7.80 7.82 -15.84
C ALA A 231 9.32 7.96 -15.78
N SER A 232 9.93 8.68 -16.72
CA SER A 232 11.39 8.75 -16.97
C SER A 232 12.25 8.87 -15.71
N ALA A 233 11.92 9.82 -14.83
CA ALA A 233 12.65 10.06 -13.59
C ALA A 233 12.68 8.84 -12.65
N ALA A 234 11.59 8.06 -12.58
CA ALA A 234 11.54 6.84 -11.76
C ALA A 234 12.47 5.73 -12.29
N PHE A 235 12.82 5.80 -13.57
CA PHE A 235 13.74 4.89 -14.25
C PHE A 235 15.20 5.40 -14.26
N ASP A 236 15.47 6.58 -13.70
CA ASP A 236 16.76 7.28 -13.79
C ASP A 236 17.21 7.52 -15.24
N LEU A 237 16.26 7.85 -16.12
CA LEU A 237 16.47 8.11 -17.55
C LEU A 237 15.86 9.46 -17.93
N THR A 238 16.27 10.02 -19.07
CA THR A 238 15.48 11.05 -19.76
C THR A 238 14.26 10.42 -20.43
N ALA A 239 13.30 11.24 -20.85
CA ALA A 239 12.13 10.76 -21.58
C ALA A 239 12.52 10.08 -22.89
N GLU A 240 13.46 10.66 -23.64
CA GLU A 240 13.96 10.10 -24.90
C GLU A 240 14.62 8.74 -24.67
N GLN A 241 15.46 8.62 -23.65
CA GLN A 241 16.11 7.35 -23.30
C GLN A 241 15.11 6.28 -22.87
N LEU A 242 14.08 6.65 -22.11
CA LEU A 242 13.02 5.72 -21.73
C LEU A 242 12.17 5.33 -22.94
N GLU A 243 11.89 6.26 -23.86
CA GLU A 243 11.14 5.98 -25.09
C GLU A 243 11.88 4.98 -25.98
N GLU A 244 13.18 5.23 -26.24
CA GLU A 244 14.04 4.35 -27.04
C GLU A 244 14.14 2.94 -26.46
N SER A 245 14.07 2.82 -25.13
CA SER A 245 14.18 1.55 -24.41
C SER A 245 12.85 1.05 -23.85
N LEU A 246 11.71 1.61 -24.26
CA LEU A 246 10.42 1.39 -23.62
C LEU A 246 10.04 -0.09 -23.60
N THR A 247 10.25 -0.79 -24.71
CA THR A 247 9.93 -2.22 -24.86
C THR A 247 10.67 -3.11 -23.87
N LYS A 248 11.82 -2.66 -23.32
CA LYS A 248 12.55 -3.39 -22.26
C LYS A 248 11.85 -3.30 -20.90
N TYR A 249 11.16 -2.20 -20.63
CA TYR A 249 10.61 -1.89 -19.32
C TYR A 249 9.09 -2.04 -19.24
N ASN A 250 8.42 -1.90 -20.37
CA ASN A 250 6.97 -1.89 -20.44
C ASN A 250 6.40 -3.31 -20.28
N PRO A 251 5.54 -3.58 -19.28
CA PRO A 251 5.14 -4.95 -19.00
C PRO A 251 4.35 -5.62 -20.12
N VAL A 252 3.52 -4.87 -20.84
CA VAL A 252 2.76 -5.38 -22.01
C VAL A 252 3.66 -5.86 -23.15
N ASP A 253 4.91 -5.44 -23.22
CA ASP A 253 5.90 -5.91 -24.21
C ASP A 253 6.66 -7.17 -23.74
N ASN A 254 6.55 -7.52 -22.44
CA ASN A 254 7.39 -8.54 -21.79
C ASN A 254 6.59 -9.71 -21.20
N LEU A 255 5.41 -10.02 -21.73
CA LEU A 255 4.49 -11.01 -21.14
C LEU A 255 4.87 -12.48 -21.40
N ARG A 256 5.83 -12.76 -22.30
CA ARG A 256 6.20 -14.12 -22.71
C ARG A 256 6.59 -15.04 -21.54
N PRO A 257 7.39 -14.62 -20.54
CA PRO A 257 7.73 -15.47 -19.40
C PRO A 257 6.51 -15.89 -18.59
N LEU A 258 5.56 -14.97 -18.35
CA LEU A 258 4.31 -15.26 -17.64
C LEU A 258 3.45 -16.28 -18.42
N ALA A 259 3.32 -16.09 -19.74
CA ALA A 259 2.55 -16.99 -20.59
C ALA A 259 3.14 -18.41 -20.60
N LYS A 260 4.48 -18.52 -20.63
CA LYS A 260 5.19 -19.81 -20.55
C LYS A 260 4.93 -20.51 -19.21
N ALA A 261 4.90 -19.76 -18.11
CA ALA A 261 4.54 -20.26 -16.78
C ALA A 261 3.02 -20.48 -16.60
N ARG A 262 2.21 -20.13 -17.61
CA ARG A 262 0.75 -20.23 -17.63
C ARG A 262 0.09 -19.48 -16.46
N VAL A 263 0.66 -18.35 -16.06
CA VAL A 263 0.10 -17.53 -14.97
C VAL A 263 -1.31 -17.06 -15.36
N PRO A 264 -2.35 -17.36 -14.57
CA PRO A 264 -3.71 -16.90 -14.83
C PRO A 264 -3.85 -15.40 -14.56
N ILE A 265 -4.55 -14.71 -15.45
CA ILE A 265 -4.81 -13.27 -15.36
C ILE A 265 -6.32 -13.02 -15.44
N PHE A 266 -6.86 -12.22 -14.50
CA PHE A 266 -8.25 -11.78 -14.52
C PHE A 266 -8.33 -10.30 -14.15
N HIS A 267 -8.83 -9.45 -15.05
CA HIS A 267 -9.05 -8.04 -14.74
C HIS A 267 -10.54 -7.69 -14.80
N ILE A 268 -10.98 -6.81 -13.89
CA ILE A 268 -12.18 -5.99 -14.09
C ILE A 268 -11.74 -4.61 -14.60
N GLN A 269 -12.37 -4.13 -15.67
CA GLN A 269 -12.00 -2.86 -16.34
C GLN A 269 -13.26 -2.14 -16.80
N GLY A 270 -13.28 -0.81 -16.72
CA GLY A 270 -14.37 0.00 -17.27
C GLY A 270 -14.21 0.25 -18.77
N ASP A 271 -15.31 0.22 -19.53
CA ASP A 271 -15.33 0.58 -20.96
C ASP A 271 -15.23 2.09 -21.21
N SER A 272 -15.43 2.90 -20.18
CA SER A 272 -15.46 4.36 -20.23
C SER A 272 -14.32 5.00 -19.40
N ASP A 273 -13.25 4.23 -19.15
CA ASP A 273 -12.08 4.68 -18.39
C ASP A 273 -11.16 5.55 -19.25
N ASN A 274 -11.20 6.87 -19.05
CA ASN A 274 -10.34 7.81 -19.77
C ASN A 274 -8.96 8.03 -19.12
N VAL A 275 -8.72 7.49 -17.92
CA VAL A 275 -7.42 7.60 -17.23
C VAL A 275 -6.54 6.40 -17.57
N VAL A 276 -7.14 5.22 -17.60
CA VAL A 276 -6.53 3.95 -17.95
C VAL A 276 -7.39 3.30 -19.04
N PRO A 277 -7.31 3.79 -20.30
CA PRO A 277 -8.13 3.28 -21.39
C PRO A 277 -7.96 1.77 -21.60
N HIS A 278 -9.07 1.06 -21.72
CA HIS A 278 -9.10 -0.39 -21.87
C HIS A 278 -8.22 -0.84 -23.03
N GLU A 279 -8.40 -0.23 -24.21
CA GLU A 279 -7.72 -0.58 -25.46
C GLU A 279 -6.21 -0.41 -25.34
N ALA A 280 -5.75 0.55 -24.54
CA ALA A 280 -4.33 0.84 -24.35
C ALA A 280 -3.69 0.06 -23.20
N ASN A 281 -4.48 -0.59 -22.33
CA ASN A 281 -4.05 -1.28 -21.12
C ASN A 281 -4.55 -2.73 -21.08
N SER A 282 -5.63 -3.00 -20.34
CA SER A 282 -6.16 -4.36 -20.11
C SER A 282 -6.49 -5.10 -21.42
N GLY A 283 -7.07 -4.41 -22.40
CA GLY A 283 -7.37 -4.95 -23.72
C GLY A 283 -6.11 -5.29 -24.51
N LEU A 284 -5.13 -4.37 -24.57
CA LEU A 284 -3.84 -4.60 -25.21
C LEU A 284 -3.09 -5.79 -24.58
N LEU A 285 -3.03 -5.83 -23.24
CA LEU A 285 -2.42 -6.91 -22.48
C LEU A 285 -3.10 -8.24 -22.82
N ALA A 286 -4.44 -8.29 -22.78
CA ALA A 286 -5.19 -9.50 -23.03
C ALA A 286 -4.97 -10.03 -24.46
N ALA A 287 -4.99 -9.16 -25.46
CA ALA A 287 -4.73 -9.54 -26.85
C ALA A 287 -3.34 -10.17 -27.01
N ARG A 288 -2.30 -9.53 -26.45
CA ARG A 288 -0.92 -10.02 -26.52
C ARG A 288 -0.73 -11.32 -25.72
N TYR A 289 -1.32 -11.41 -24.54
CA TYR A 289 -1.19 -12.60 -23.70
C TYR A 289 -1.89 -13.83 -24.31
N LYS A 290 -3.08 -13.64 -24.90
CA LYS A 290 -3.77 -14.69 -25.67
C LYS A 290 -2.94 -15.16 -26.87
N ALA A 291 -2.32 -14.23 -27.61
CA ALA A 291 -1.44 -14.57 -28.73
C ALA A 291 -0.20 -15.38 -28.30
N LEU A 292 0.22 -15.24 -27.04
CA LEU A 292 1.29 -16.05 -26.43
C LEU A 292 0.80 -17.38 -25.82
N GLY A 293 -0.50 -17.69 -25.91
CA GLY A 293 -1.12 -18.89 -25.33
C GLY A 293 -1.37 -18.80 -23.82
N GLY A 294 -1.29 -17.60 -23.24
CA GLY A 294 -1.49 -17.35 -21.81
C GLY A 294 -2.99 -17.28 -21.43
N PRO A 295 -3.38 -17.80 -20.25
CA PRO A 295 -4.76 -17.71 -19.77
C PRO A 295 -5.08 -16.30 -19.24
N VAL A 296 -5.96 -15.58 -19.93
CA VAL A 296 -6.43 -14.25 -19.53
C VAL A 296 -7.91 -14.04 -19.82
N GLU A 297 -8.57 -13.41 -18.86
CA GLU A 297 -9.95 -12.95 -18.96
C GLU A 297 -10.05 -11.49 -18.51
N ILE A 298 -10.88 -10.71 -19.20
CA ILE A 298 -11.16 -9.31 -18.86
C ILE A 298 -12.68 -9.17 -18.78
N GLU A 299 -13.18 -8.85 -17.59
CA GLU A 299 -14.58 -8.48 -17.38
C GLU A 299 -14.70 -6.97 -17.63
N LEU A 300 -15.28 -6.62 -18.77
CA LEU A 300 -15.48 -5.22 -19.17
C LEU A 300 -16.82 -4.72 -18.62
N ILE A 301 -16.75 -3.75 -17.72
CA ILE A 301 -17.92 -3.21 -17.02
C ILE A 301 -18.45 -1.98 -17.76
N SER A 302 -19.71 -2.06 -18.19
CA SER A 302 -20.28 -1.03 -19.02
C SER A 302 -20.57 0.27 -18.27
N GLY A 303 -20.25 1.40 -18.91
CA GLY A 303 -20.49 2.76 -18.42
C GLY A 303 -19.60 3.17 -17.25
N GLN A 304 -18.62 2.36 -16.86
CA GLN A 304 -17.74 2.66 -15.74
C GLN A 304 -16.37 3.17 -16.22
N GLY A 305 -15.80 4.11 -15.47
CA GLY A 305 -14.48 4.68 -15.74
C GLY A 305 -13.52 4.52 -14.55
N HIS A 306 -12.50 5.38 -14.45
CA HIS A 306 -11.53 5.37 -13.35
C HIS A 306 -12.08 6.00 -12.06
N ASN A 307 -13.10 5.38 -11.49
CA ASN A 307 -13.85 5.91 -10.36
C ASN A 307 -13.81 4.95 -9.16
N MET A 308 -14.48 5.36 -8.08
CA MET A 308 -14.63 4.56 -6.86
C MET A 308 -15.98 3.83 -6.83
N TRP A 309 -16.51 3.42 -7.98
CA TRP A 309 -17.74 2.64 -8.02
C TRP A 309 -17.59 1.36 -7.18
N ARG A 310 -18.56 1.11 -6.30
CA ARG A 310 -18.49 0.04 -5.29
C ARG A 310 -18.27 -1.34 -5.91
N GLY A 311 -18.79 -1.59 -7.12
CA GLY A 311 -18.65 -2.87 -7.82
C GLY A 311 -17.20 -3.27 -8.12
N TRP A 312 -16.26 -2.32 -8.16
CA TRP A 312 -14.83 -2.65 -8.26
C TRP A 312 -14.32 -3.44 -7.05
N PHE A 313 -14.83 -3.09 -5.87
CA PHE A 313 -14.34 -3.60 -4.60
C PHE A 313 -15.24 -4.71 -4.02
N GLU A 314 -16.42 -4.86 -4.60
CA GLU A 314 -17.41 -5.90 -4.26
C GLU A 314 -17.63 -6.92 -5.38
N SER A 315 -16.66 -7.05 -6.30
CA SER A 315 -16.70 -8.03 -7.36
C SER A 315 -16.50 -9.45 -6.79
N GLU A 316 -17.56 -10.25 -6.88
CA GLU A 316 -17.51 -11.67 -6.50
C GLU A 316 -16.61 -12.46 -7.46
N THR A 317 -16.66 -12.18 -8.76
CA THR A 317 -15.83 -12.84 -9.79
C THR A 317 -14.33 -12.65 -9.54
N LEU A 318 -13.89 -11.41 -9.34
CA LEU A 318 -12.49 -11.09 -9.03
C LEU A 318 -12.05 -11.70 -7.68
N THR A 319 -12.94 -11.67 -6.68
CA THR A 319 -12.62 -12.22 -5.35
C THR A 319 -12.48 -13.74 -5.39
N GLN A 320 -13.37 -14.44 -6.11
CA GLN A 320 -13.28 -15.88 -6.29
C GLN A 320 -12.04 -16.29 -7.09
N PHE A 321 -11.66 -15.51 -8.10
CA PHE A 321 -10.39 -15.70 -8.81
C PHE A 321 -9.20 -15.65 -7.83
N MET A 322 -9.14 -14.62 -6.96
CA MET A 322 -8.08 -14.50 -5.96
C MET A 322 -8.10 -15.66 -4.96
N VAL A 323 -9.28 -16.04 -4.44
CA VAL A 323 -9.41 -17.15 -3.49
C VAL A 323 -8.90 -18.45 -4.10
N LYS A 324 -9.36 -18.79 -5.31
CA LYS A 324 -8.97 -20.00 -6.01
C LYS A 324 -7.45 -20.11 -6.15
N HIS A 325 -6.82 -19.08 -6.71
CA HIS A 325 -5.40 -19.14 -7.06
C HIS A 325 -4.47 -18.94 -5.86
N ALA A 326 -4.90 -18.24 -4.81
CA ALA A 326 -4.10 -18.13 -3.58
C ALA A 326 -4.04 -19.46 -2.82
N LEU A 327 -5.11 -20.25 -2.86
CA LEU A 327 -5.18 -21.58 -2.25
C LEU A 327 -4.53 -22.70 -3.08
N GLY A 328 -4.05 -22.39 -4.30
CA GLY A 328 -3.42 -23.37 -5.20
C GLY A 328 -4.42 -24.31 -5.90
N ASN A 329 -5.69 -23.90 -6.00
CA ASN A 329 -6.77 -24.63 -6.68
C ASN A 329 -6.94 -24.24 -8.16
#